data_AF-A0A956UZT8-F1
#
_entry.id   AF-A0A956UZT8-F1
#
_cell.length_a   1.000
_cell.length_b   1.000
_cell.length_c   1.000
_cell.angle_alpha   90.00
_cell.angle_beta   90.00
_cell.angle_gamma   90.00
#
_symmetry.space_group_name_H-M   'P 1'
#
loop_
_entity.id
_entity.type
_entity.pdbx_description
1 polymer ?
#
loop_
_entity_poly.entity_id
_entity_poly.type
_entity_poly.pdbx_seq_one_letter_code
_entity_poly.pdbx_strand_id
1 'polypeptide(L)'
;MSDFPTPQPLLLENLTSPQAGEALQKIEMVIIPVGALEQHGPALPVSTDNLTATVMAQMTGALLAPKVAIAPTIPWGVSWHHFGRPGTISLKPETLISIVIDQIDSLYRQGVKRFMLMNTHGGNNAALALAAERAKRDLGVPLVVSLFGYTLLANAAREVIGPESIGHAGGDEAAAVLAIRPDLVTTSELKNAVMQPDLQRVQTIVTAAGGSLPVAMHKRSASGATGDASKASAEQGSEIIGQAVSALTAICQELLELDLALL
;
A
#
# COMPACT_ATOMS: atom_id res chain seq x y z
N MET A 1 -20.86 -11.59 -23.22
CA MET A 1 -20.24 -12.33 -22.11
C MET A 1 -19.05 -13.06 -22.72
N SER A 2 -17.83 -12.60 -22.45
CA SER A 2 -16.61 -13.14 -23.08
C SER A 2 -15.97 -14.18 -22.17
N ASP A 3 -15.99 -15.44 -22.62
CA ASP A 3 -15.43 -16.63 -21.97
C ASP A 3 -13.90 -16.73 -22.10
N PHE A 4 -13.17 -15.80 -21.50
CA PHE A 4 -11.77 -16.04 -21.13
C PHE A 4 -11.67 -15.88 -19.61
N PRO A 5 -11.11 -16.86 -18.87
CA PRO A 5 -10.73 -16.60 -17.49
C PRO A 5 -9.60 -15.58 -17.55
N THR A 6 -9.91 -14.30 -17.34
CA THR A 6 -8.89 -13.36 -16.89
C THR A 6 -8.23 -14.02 -15.68
N PRO A 7 -6.90 -14.19 -15.66
CA PRO A 7 -6.26 -14.86 -14.54
C PRO A 7 -6.68 -14.16 -13.25
N GLN A 8 -7.36 -14.90 -12.38
CA GLN A 8 -7.78 -14.39 -11.08
C GLN A 8 -6.57 -14.37 -10.15
N PRO A 9 -6.46 -13.40 -9.24
CA PRO A 9 -5.38 -13.41 -8.26
C PRO A 9 -5.45 -14.67 -7.40
N LEU A 10 -4.28 -15.25 -7.11
CA LEU A 10 -4.18 -16.36 -6.18
C LEU A 10 -4.18 -15.84 -4.75
N LEU A 11 -5.37 -15.73 -4.16
CA LEU A 11 -5.59 -15.25 -2.80
C LEU A 11 -5.43 -16.39 -1.80
N LEU A 12 -4.41 -16.33 -0.92
CA LEU A 12 -4.13 -17.41 0.03
C LEU A 12 -5.30 -17.67 1.00
N GLU A 13 -6.02 -16.62 1.41
CA GLU A 13 -7.18 -16.71 2.31
C GLU A 13 -8.39 -17.46 1.72
N ASN A 14 -8.44 -17.63 0.39
CA ASN A 14 -9.55 -18.29 -0.29
C ASN A 14 -9.26 -19.76 -0.61
N LEU A 15 -8.10 -20.29 -0.21
CA LEU A 15 -7.70 -21.65 -0.49
C LEU A 15 -8.01 -22.58 0.68
N THR A 16 -8.54 -23.77 0.37
CA THR A 16 -8.51 -24.90 1.31
C THR A 16 -7.06 -25.36 1.51
N SER A 17 -6.79 -26.07 2.61
CA SER A 17 -5.43 -26.55 2.90
C SER A 17 -4.79 -27.38 1.76
N PRO A 18 -5.49 -28.30 1.06
CA PRO A 18 -4.93 -28.98 -0.10
C PRO A 18 -4.61 -28.04 -1.26
N GLN A 19 -5.50 -27.10 -1.57
CA GLN A 19 -5.26 -26.10 -2.63
C GLN A 19 -4.08 -25.19 -2.29
N ALA A 20 -3.92 -24.80 -1.03
CA ALA A 20 -2.76 -24.04 -0.56
C ALA A 20 -1.47 -24.85 -0.73
N GLY A 21 -1.48 -26.15 -0.38
CA GLY A 21 -0.36 -27.05 -0.61
C GLY A 21 0.07 -27.11 -2.08
N GLU A 22 -0.88 -27.22 -3.00
CA GLU A 22 -0.60 -27.22 -4.45
C GLU A 22 -0.09 -25.85 -4.95
N ALA A 23 -0.68 -24.76 -4.45
CA ALA A 23 -0.29 -23.40 -4.79
C ALA A 23 1.15 -23.10 -4.36
N LEU A 24 1.52 -23.49 -3.13
CA LEU A 24 2.84 -23.26 -2.55
C LEU A 24 3.98 -23.95 -3.33
N GLN A 25 3.68 -25.01 -4.09
CA GLN A 25 4.65 -25.65 -4.99
C GLN A 25 4.86 -24.89 -6.31
N LYS A 26 3.92 -24.00 -6.68
CA LYS A 26 3.91 -23.30 -7.97
C LYS A 26 4.28 -21.82 -7.83
N ILE A 27 3.98 -21.20 -6.70
CA ILE A 27 4.28 -19.79 -6.48
C ILE A 27 5.78 -19.59 -6.25
N GLU A 28 6.27 -18.48 -6.77
CA GLU A 28 7.66 -18.05 -6.63
C GLU A 28 7.78 -16.85 -5.69
N MET A 29 6.69 -16.09 -5.50
CA MET A 29 6.63 -14.89 -4.67
C MET A 29 5.27 -14.75 -3.98
N VAL A 30 5.30 -14.17 -2.78
CA VAL A 30 4.09 -13.67 -2.11
C VAL A 30 4.15 -12.16 -1.96
N ILE A 31 3.09 -11.46 -2.38
CA ILE A 31 2.84 -10.06 -2.03
C ILE A 31 2.07 -10.04 -0.71
N ILE A 32 2.58 -9.30 0.26
CA ILE A 32 1.91 -9.00 1.53
C ILE A 32 1.43 -7.54 1.46
N PRO A 33 0.13 -7.30 1.21
CA PRO A 33 -0.41 -5.95 1.20
C PRO A 33 -0.45 -5.39 2.62
N VAL A 34 0.08 -4.18 2.81
CA VAL A 34 0.08 -3.50 4.11
C VAL A 34 -0.54 -2.12 3.96
N GLY A 35 -1.74 -1.96 4.52
CA GLY A 35 -2.42 -0.67 4.57
C GLY A 35 -2.37 -0.07 5.98
N ALA A 36 -3.43 0.66 6.32
CA ALA A 36 -3.71 1.18 7.65
C ALA A 36 -5.20 1.53 7.80
N LEU A 37 -5.59 1.78 9.04
CA LEU A 37 -6.90 2.31 9.37
C LEU A 37 -6.74 3.67 10.04
N GLU A 38 -6.95 4.74 9.28
CA GLU A 38 -6.70 6.11 9.74
C GLU A 38 -7.59 7.14 9.07
N GLN A 39 -7.82 8.25 9.78
CA GLN A 39 -8.55 9.39 9.23
C GLN A 39 -7.99 9.82 7.85
N HIS A 40 -8.88 10.04 6.89
CA HIS A 40 -8.56 10.57 5.57
C HIS A 40 -9.40 11.81 5.27
N GLY A 41 -9.39 12.75 6.21
CA GLY A 41 -10.22 13.94 6.14
C GLY A 41 -11.72 13.61 6.16
N PRO A 42 -12.58 14.56 5.77
CA PRO A 42 -14.03 14.39 5.80
C PRO A 42 -14.61 13.61 4.61
N ALA A 43 -13.87 13.49 3.51
CA ALA A 43 -14.40 12.94 2.26
C ALA A 43 -14.20 11.43 2.10
N LEU A 44 -13.09 10.90 2.61
CA LEU A 44 -12.66 9.52 2.34
C LEU A 44 -12.83 8.62 3.57
N PRO A 45 -13.07 7.31 3.36
CA PRO A 45 -13.20 6.37 4.46
C PRO A 45 -11.87 6.18 5.19
N VAL A 46 -11.93 5.76 6.46
CA VAL A 46 -10.72 5.45 7.23
C VAL A 46 -9.94 4.23 6.72
N SER A 47 -10.50 3.52 5.74
CA SER A 47 -9.93 2.32 5.12
C SER A 47 -9.24 2.58 3.78
N THR A 48 -9.02 3.84 3.39
CA THR A 48 -8.40 4.22 2.11
C THR A 48 -7.13 3.40 1.80
N ASP A 49 -6.19 3.33 2.74
CA ASP A 49 -4.94 2.59 2.57
C ASP A 49 -5.18 1.08 2.38
N ASN A 50 -6.12 0.51 3.12
CA ASN A 50 -6.47 -0.91 3.00
C ASN A 50 -7.13 -1.22 1.65
N LEU A 51 -7.98 -0.32 1.14
CA LEU A 51 -8.62 -0.47 -0.15
C LEU A 51 -7.58 -0.45 -1.29
N THR A 52 -6.69 0.54 -1.28
CA THR A 52 -5.64 0.66 -2.31
C THR A 52 -4.64 -0.49 -2.22
N ALA A 53 -4.23 -0.91 -1.01
CA ALA A 53 -3.34 -2.06 -0.82
C ALA A 53 -3.96 -3.34 -1.38
N THR A 54 -5.22 -3.61 -1.05
CA THR A 54 -5.89 -4.84 -1.49
C THR A 54 -6.05 -4.87 -3.00
N VAL A 55 -6.56 -3.79 -3.60
CA VAL A 55 -6.85 -3.75 -5.04
C VAL A 55 -5.58 -3.79 -5.87
N MET A 56 -4.55 -2.99 -5.53
CA MET A 56 -3.30 -2.99 -6.28
C MET A 56 -2.62 -4.36 -6.23
N ALA A 57 -2.54 -4.99 -5.05
CA ALA A 57 -1.94 -6.31 -4.92
C ALA A 57 -2.71 -7.38 -5.69
N GLN A 58 -4.04 -7.37 -5.62
CA GLN A 58 -4.88 -8.31 -6.36
C GLN A 58 -4.75 -8.15 -7.87
N MET A 59 -4.77 -6.92 -8.38
CA MET A 59 -4.60 -6.67 -9.81
C MET A 59 -3.22 -7.10 -10.31
N THR A 60 -2.15 -6.83 -9.54
CA THR A 60 -0.80 -7.32 -9.89
C THR A 60 -0.72 -8.85 -9.82
N GLY A 61 -1.28 -9.47 -8.78
CA GLY A 61 -1.30 -10.93 -8.63
C GLY A 61 -2.05 -11.64 -9.76
N ALA A 62 -3.14 -11.06 -10.23
CA ALA A 62 -3.87 -11.52 -11.41
C ALA A 62 -2.98 -11.53 -12.66
N LEU A 63 -2.24 -10.45 -12.92
CA LEU A 63 -1.34 -10.33 -14.08
C LEU A 63 -0.13 -11.28 -14.01
N LEU A 64 0.23 -11.75 -12.82
CA LEU A 64 1.39 -12.61 -12.57
C LEU A 64 1.03 -14.03 -12.13
N ALA A 65 -0.25 -14.40 -12.21
CA ALA A 65 -0.69 -15.74 -11.88
C ALA A 65 -0.08 -16.78 -12.85
N PRO A 66 0.25 -18.00 -12.39
CA PRO A 66 0.11 -18.49 -11.02
C PRO A 66 1.37 -18.27 -10.15
N LYS A 67 2.36 -17.50 -10.62
CA LYS A 67 3.66 -17.35 -9.94
C LYS A 67 3.61 -16.50 -8.67
N VAL A 68 2.62 -15.61 -8.57
CA VAL A 68 2.48 -14.69 -7.44
C VAL A 68 1.18 -14.96 -6.71
N ALA A 69 1.27 -15.16 -5.40
CA ALA A 69 0.12 -15.20 -4.50
C ALA A 69 0.03 -13.95 -3.63
N ILE A 70 -1.18 -13.66 -3.16
CA ILE A 70 -1.47 -12.51 -2.31
C ILE A 70 -1.84 -13.03 -0.92
N ALA A 71 -1.10 -12.58 0.09
CA ALA A 71 -1.44 -12.79 1.49
C ALA A 71 -2.62 -11.89 1.91
N PRO A 72 -3.32 -12.20 3.01
CA PRO A 72 -4.34 -11.31 3.57
C PRO A 72 -3.77 -9.92 3.81
N THR A 73 -4.52 -8.87 3.44
CA THR A 73 -4.12 -7.49 3.71
C THR A 73 -3.98 -7.25 5.20
N ILE A 74 -2.84 -6.71 5.64
CA ILE A 74 -2.66 -6.25 7.02
C ILE A 74 -3.42 -4.93 7.19
N PRO A 75 -4.50 -4.89 8.01
CA PRO A 75 -5.44 -3.77 7.97
C PRO A 75 -5.07 -2.62 8.92
N TRP A 76 -4.03 -2.78 9.75
CA TRP A 76 -3.59 -1.78 10.72
C TRP A 76 -2.10 -1.49 10.56
N GLY A 77 -1.77 -0.21 10.55
CA GLY A 77 -0.41 0.29 10.39
C GLY A 77 0.07 1.12 11.58
N VAL A 78 1.15 1.87 11.36
CA VAL A 78 1.71 2.85 12.31
C VAL A 78 1.15 4.24 12.01
N SER A 79 0.00 4.53 12.60
CA SER A 79 -0.84 5.72 12.33
C SER A 79 -0.98 6.67 13.52
N TRP A 80 -0.06 6.61 14.50
CA TRP A 80 -0.13 7.43 15.72
C TRP A 80 -0.21 8.95 15.44
N HIS A 81 0.36 9.39 14.32
CA HIS A 81 0.32 10.79 13.89
C HIS A 81 -1.10 11.24 13.49
N HIS A 82 -2.03 10.30 13.29
CA HIS A 82 -3.46 10.56 13.05
C HIS A 82 -4.28 10.56 14.35
N PHE A 83 -3.67 10.35 15.53
CA PHE A 83 -4.39 10.46 16.81
C PHE A 83 -4.98 11.85 17.03
N GLY A 84 -6.11 11.89 17.74
CA GLY A 84 -6.93 13.08 17.92
C GLY A 84 -8.04 13.24 16.90
N ARG A 85 -8.16 12.31 15.93
CA ARG A 85 -9.31 12.19 15.03
C ARG A 85 -9.95 10.80 15.17
N PRO A 86 -11.29 10.69 15.16
CA PRO A 86 -11.99 9.43 15.35
C PRO A 86 -11.75 8.47 14.19
N GLY A 87 -11.77 7.16 14.47
CA GLY A 87 -11.65 6.09 13.48
C GLY A 87 -10.24 5.58 13.22
N THR A 88 -9.19 6.27 13.66
CA THR A 88 -7.80 5.77 13.57
C THR A 88 -7.53 4.65 14.57
N ILE A 89 -7.02 3.53 14.08
CA ILE A 89 -6.44 2.44 14.88
C ILE A 89 -4.97 2.31 14.48
N SER A 90 -4.06 2.53 15.43
CA SER A 90 -2.62 2.45 15.21
C SER A 90 -1.99 1.34 16.03
N LEU A 91 -1.13 0.56 15.39
CA LEU A 91 -0.18 -0.31 16.06
C LEU A 91 1.03 0.49 16.55
N LYS A 92 1.79 -0.11 17.46
CA LYS A 92 3.18 0.28 17.69
C LYS A 92 4.05 -0.24 16.54
N PRO A 93 5.16 0.43 16.19
CA PRO A 93 6.08 -0.07 15.16
C PRO A 93 6.53 -1.51 15.40
N GLU A 94 6.86 -1.85 16.65
CA GLU A 94 7.31 -3.20 17.03
C GLU A 94 6.24 -4.25 16.78
N THR A 95 4.97 -3.91 17.01
CA THR A 95 3.85 -4.80 16.76
C THR A 95 3.67 -5.08 15.27
N LEU A 96 3.74 -4.05 14.42
CA LEU A 96 3.67 -4.25 12.97
C LEU A 96 4.84 -5.10 12.47
N ILE A 97 6.06 -4.85 12.98
CA ILE A 97 7.24 -5.66 12.67
C ILE A 97 7.01 -7.13 13.03
N SER A 98 6.52 -7.41 14.24
CA SER A 98 6.22 -8.79 14.67
C SER A 98 5.20 -9.47 13.76
N ILE A 99 4.08 -8.79 13.44
CA ILE A 99 3.06 -9.35 12.55
C ILE A 99 3.64 -9.72 11.18
N VAL A 100 4.45 -8.84 10.59
CA VAL A 100 5.04 -9.07 9.27
C VAL A 100 6.06 -10.20 9.31
N ILE A 101 6.93 -10.23 10.34
CA ILE A 101 7.92 -11.29 10.50
C ILE A 101 7.23 -12.64 10.69
N ASP A 102 6.18 -12.72 11.51
CA ASP A 102 5.46 -13.97 11.76
C ASP A 102 4.78 -14.50 10.49
N GLN A 103 4.23 -13.62 9.63
CA GLN A 103 3.69 -14.00 8.33
C GLN A 103 4.78 -14.51 7.38
N ILE A 104 5.91 -13.80 7.29
CA ILE A 104 7.04 -14.22 6.45
C ILE A 104 7.59 -15.56 6.94
N ASP A 105 7.86 -15.73 8.24
CA ASP A 105 8.38 -16.98 8.80
C ASP A 105 7.43 -18.15 8.51
N SER A 106 6.13 -17.94 8.71
CA SER A 106 5.10 -18.96 8.45
C SER A 106 5.09 -19.43 6.99
N LEU A 107 5.21 -18.51 6.03
CA LEU A 107 5.22 -18.83 4.60
C LEU A 107 6.59 -19.33 4.12
N TYR A 108 7.68 -18.83 4.71
CA TYR A 108 9.04 -19.26 4.42
C TYR A 108 9.26 -20.73 4.81
N ARG A 109 8.74 -21.14 5.98
CA ARG A 109 8.70 -22.55 6.41
C ARG A 109 7.94 -23.47 5.45
N GLN A 110 7.06 -22.90 4.62
CA GLN A 110 6.30 -23.60 3.60
C GLN A 110 6.94 -23.54 2.21
N GLY A 111 8.15 -22.96 2.09
CA GLY A 111 8.97 -22.98 0.88
C GLY A 111 8.98 -21.70 0.05
N VAL A 112 8.20 -20.67 0.42
CA VAL A 112 8.20 -19.37 -0.27
C VAL A 112 9.54 -18.65 -0.04
N LYS A 113 10.19 -18.15 -1.10
CA LYS A 113 11.53 -17.54 -1.00
C LYS A 113 11.59 -16.04 -1.29
N ARG A 114 10.55 -15.50 -1.93
CA ARG A 114 10.46 -14.09 -2.33
C ARG A 114 9.23 -13.44 -1.71
N PHE A 115 9.42 -12.31 -1.05
CA PHE A 115 8.36 -11.55 -0.41
C PHE A 115 8.39 -10.09 -0.83
N MET A 116 7.21 -9.55 -1.18
CA MET A 116 7.01 -8.14 -1.46
C MET A 116 6.08 -7.55 -0.40
N LEU A 117 6.61 -6.72 0.49
CA LEU A 117 5.81 -5.92 1.42
C LEU A 117 5.32 -4.68 0.67
N MET A 118 4.08 -4.74 0.16
CA MET A 118 3.51 -3.67 -0.64
C MET A 118 2.76 -2.68 0.26
N ASN A 119 3.40 -1.56 0.54
CA ASN A 119 2.93 -0.58 1.51
C ASN A 119 2.15 0.57 0.88
N THR A 120 0.93 0.83 1.32
CA THR A 120 0.14 2.00 0.88
C THR A 120 0.02 3.11 1.92
N HIS A 121 0.71 2.98 3.07
CA HIS A 121 0.69 4.00 4.13
C HIS A 121 2.10 4.47 4.52
N GLY A 122 2.39 5.76 4.38
CA GLY A 122 3.71 6.33 4.70
C GLY A 122 4.20 6.06 6.13
N GLY A 123 3.28 5.95 7.10
CA GLY A 123 3.62 5.68 8.50
C GLY A 123 4.31 4.32 8.72
N ASN A 124 4.06 3.35 7.84
CA ASN A 124 4.61 1.99 7.94
C ASN A 124 6.06 1.89 7.47
N ASN A 125 6.59 2.88 6.74
CA ASN A 125 7.87 2.77 6.03
C ASN A 125 9.03 2.27 6.88
N ALA A 126 9.23 2.88 8.06
CA ALA A 126 10.34 2.51 8.95
C ALA A 126 10.17 1.09 9.52
N ALA A 127 8.93 0.72 9.87
CA ALA A 127 8.63 -0.60 10.42
C ALA A 127 8.82 -1.70 9.35
N LEU A 128 8.34 -1.48 8.13
CA LEU A 128 8.45 -2.48 7.05
C LEU A 128 9.88 -2.62 6.52
N ALA A 129 10.65 -1.53 6.45
CA ALA A 129 12.07 -1.61 6.12
C ALA A 129 12.84 -2.46 7.15
N LEU A 130 12.59 -2.23 8.45
CA LEU A 130 13.22 -3.02 9.51
C LEU A 130 12.72 -4.48 9.54
N ALA A 131 11.45 -4.72 9.22
CA ALA A 131 10.91 -6.07 9.11
C ALA A 131 11.56 -6.84 7.96
N ALA A 132 11.78 -6.20 6.80
CA ALA A 132 12.49 -6.79 5.67
C ALA A 132 13.94 -7.14 6.02
N GLU A 133 14.66 -6.22 6.68
CA GLU A 133 16.02 -6.47 7.17
C GLU A 133 16.07 -7.67 8.13
N ARG A 134 15.16 -7.70 9.11
CA ARG A 134 15.07 -8.79 10.09
C ARG A 134 14.71 -10.12 9.45
N ALA A 135 13.77 -10.14 8.50
CA ALA A 135 13.43 -11.37 7.78
C ALA A 135 14.64 -11.93 7.01
N LYS A 136 15.43 -11.07 6.36
CA LYS A 136 16.67 -11.50 5.70
C LYS A 136 17.72 -11.99 6.71
N ARG A 137 18.00 -11.18 7.74
CA ARG A 137 19.09 -11.43 8.70
C ARG A 137 18.79 -12.57 9.68
N ASP A 138 17.61 -12.57 10.27
CA ASP A 138 17.25 -13.46 11.39
C ASP A 138 16.62 -14.78 10.90
N LEU A 139 15.87 -14.75 9.79
CA LEU A 139 15.21 -15.95 9.24
C LEU A 139 15.94 -16.56 8.03
N GLY A 140 16.86 -15.82 7.41
CA GLY A 140 17.58 -16.28 6.21
C GLY A 140 16.74 -16.28 4.94
N VAL A 141 15.65 -15.49 4.90
CA VAL A 141 14.79 -15.40 3.71
C VAL A 141 15.57 -14.82 2.54
N PRO A 142 15.65 -15.48 1.37
CA PRO A 142 16.51 -15.04 0.28
C PRO A 142 16.23 -13.61 -0.22
N LEU A 143 14.95 -13.27 -0.44
CA LEU A 143 14.54 -11.97 -0.96
C LEU A 143 13.31 -11.44 -0.24
N VAL A 144 13.45 -10.28 0.40
CA VAL A 144 12.35 -9.51 1.00
C VAL A 144 12.49 -8.05 0.59
N VAL A 145 11.47 -7.54 -0.09
CA VAL A 145 11.44 -6.16 -0.59
C VAL A 145 10.36 -5.38 0.16
N SER A 146 10.74 -4.25 0.74
CA SER A 146 9.78 -3.26 1.26
C SER A 146 9.58 -2.18 0.21
N LEU A 147 8.39 -2.13 -0.40
CA LEU A 147 8.07 -1.21 -1.48
C LEU A 147 6.97 -0.22 -1.07
N PHE A 148 7.17 1.04 -1.43
CA PHE A 148 6.22 2.12 -1.18
C PHE A 148 5.18 2.17 -2.32
N GLY A 149 4.18 1.30 -2.27
CA GLY A 149 3.04 1.27 -3.20
C GLY A 149 2.30 2.61 -3.30
N TYR A 150 2.17 3.36 -2.20
CA TYR A 150 1.60 4.72 -2.25
C TYR A 150 2.42 5.68 -3.12
N THR A 151 3.74 5.47 -3.26
CA THR A 151 4.58 6.29 -4.16
C THR A 151 4.30 5.96 -5.62
N LEU A 152 4.01 4.70 -5.95
CA LEU A 152 3.57 4.33 -7.30
C LEU A 152 2.23 4.99 -7.64
N LEU A 153 1.28 4.97 -6.69
CA LEU A 153 -0.02 5.64 -6.84
C LEU A 153 0.15 7.16 -7.01
N ALA A 154 0.93 7.79 -6.14
CA ALA A 154 1.20 9.22 -6.20
C ALA A 154 1.90 9.64 -7.50
N ASN A 155 2.85 8.84 -8.01
CA ASN A 155 3.54 9.14 -9.26
C ASN A 155 2.58 9.08 -10.46
N ALA A 156 1.74 8.03 -10.55
CA ALA A 156 0.70 7.95 -11.57
C ALA A 156 -0.27 9.13 -11.47
N ALA A 157 -0.69 9.49 -10.26
CA ALA A 157 -1.57 10.64 -10.05
C ALA A 157 -0.92 11.98 -10.44
N ARG A 158 0.40 12.16 -10.26
CA ARG A 158 1.08 13.39 -10.73
C ARG A 158 0.94 13.57 -12.24
N GLU A 159 0.95 12.48 -13.00
CA GLU A 159 0.80 12.50 -14.45
C GLU A 159 -0.64 12.76 -14.87
N VAL A 160 -1.61 12.12 -14.19
CA VAL A 160 -3.04 12.18 -14.57
C VAL A 160 -3.74 13.45 -14.08
N ILE A 161 -3.50 13.86 -12.84
CA ILE A 161 -4.26 14.92 -12.16
C ILE A 161 -3.41 16.07 -11.61
N GLY A 162 -2.09 16.03 -11.84
CA GLY A 162 -1.16 17.10 -11.46
C GLY A 162 -0.59 17.00 -10.04
N PRO A 163 0.61 17.59 -9.81
CA PRO A 163 1.35 17.47 -8.55
C PRO A 163 0.70 18.16 -7.35
N GLU A 164 -0.17 19.15 -7.56
CA GLU A 164 -0.90 19.86 -6.52
C GLU A 164 -1.98 19.01 -5.83
N SER A 165 -2.44 17.96 -6.51
CA SER A 165 -3.48 17.06 -6.01
C SER A 165 -2.92 16.00 -5.04
N ILE A 166 -1.60 15.85 -4.94
CA ILE A 166 -0.95 14.74 -4.24
C ILE A 166 -0.82 14.98 -2.74
N GLY A 167 -1.19 13.99 -1.94
CA GLY A 167 -0.89 13.95 -0.51
C GLY A 167 -1.92 13.17 0.29
N HIS A 168 -1.85 13.24 1.62
CA HIS A 168 -2.82 12.60 2.50
C HIS A 168 -4.25 13.09 2.22
N ALA A 169 -5.17 12.16 1.97
CA ALA A 169 -6.52 12.42 1.49
C ALA A 169 -6.57 13.38 0.29
N GLY A 170 -5.53 13.35 -0.55
CA GLY A 170 -5.42 14.12 -1.78
C GLY A 170 -6.20 13.49 -2.93
N GLY A 171 -6.10 14.11 -4.10
CA GLY A 171 -6.71 13.63 -5.33
C GLY A 171 -6.20 12.25 -5.78
N ASP A 172 -4.97 11.89 -5.44
CA ASP A 172 -4.39 10.56 -5.70
C ASP A 172 -5.18 9.44 -4.99
N GLU A 173 -5.39 9.62 -3.69
CA GLU A 173 -6.17 8.69 -2.87
C GLU A 173 -7.67 8.79 -3.15
N ALA A 174 -8.20 10.01 -3.31
CA ALA A 174 -9.61 10.23 -3.56
C ALA A 174 -10.07 9.64 -4.89
N ALA A 175 -9.29 9.83 -5.96
CA ALA A 175 -9.60 9.24 -7.26
C ALA A 175 -9.55 7.71 -7.16
N ALA A 176 -8.53 7.15 -6.51
CA ALA A 176 -8.44 5.71 -6.30
C ALA A 176 -9.65 5.14 -5.54
N VAL A 177 -10.08 5.77 -4.44
CA VAL A 177 -11.24 5.29 -3.68
C VAL A 177 -12.54 5.48 -4.47
N LEU A 178 -12.70 6.56 -5.24
CA LEU A 178 -13.85 6.74 -6.14
C LEU A 178 -13.96 5.63 -7.19
N ALA A 179 -12.82 5.12 -7.67
CA ALA A 179 -12.80 3.98 -8.60
C ALA A 179 -13.13 2.65 -7.90
N ILE A 180 -12.65 2.46 -6.66
CA ILE A 180 -12.75 1.19 -5.92
C ILE A 180 -14.10 1.02 -5.21
N ARG A 181 -14.51 2.04 -4.45
CA ARG A 181 -15.69 2.06 -3.57
C ARG A 181 -16.30 3.48 -3.54
N PRO A 182 -16.90 3.94 -4.65
CA PRO A 182 -17.50 5.28 -4.73
C PRO A 182 -18.59 5.52 -3.68
N ASP A 183 -19.25 4.46 -3.21
CA ASP A 183 -20.28 4.50 -2.17
C ASP A 183 -19.73 4.92 -0.79
N LEU A 184 -18.42 4.86 -0.58
CA LEU A 184 -17.76 5.27 0.66
C LEU A 184 -17.25 6.72 0.62
N VAL A 185 -17.37 7.41 -0.52
CA VAL A 185 -16.84 8.77 -0.69
C VAL A 185 -17.95 9.79 -0.50
N THR A 186 -17.74 10.73 0.43
CA THR A 186 -18.60 11.89 0.59
C THR A 186 -18.14 12.98 -0.39
N THR A 187 -18.62 12.91 -1.63
CA THR A 187 -18.16 13.79 -2.73
C THR A 187 -18.33 15.28 -2.44
N SER A 188 -19.35 15.69 -1.68
CA SER A 188 -19.54 17.09 -1.25
C SER A 188 -18.46 17.62 -0.31
N GLU A 189 -17.63 16.73 0.26
CA GLU A 189 -16.53 17.05 1.15
C GLU A 189 -15.15 16.99 0.46
N LEU A 190 -15.10 16.69 -0.84
CA LEU A 190 -13.90 16.81 -1.66
C LEU A 190 -13.55 18.31 -1.85
N LYS A 191 -12.81 18.83 -0.88
CA LYS A 191 -12.40 20.24 -0.81
C LYS A 191 -10.87 20.32 -0.73
N ASN A 192 -10.33 21.48 -1.09
CA ASN A 192 -8.89 21.73 -1.00
C ASN A 192 -8.40 21.62 0.44
N ALA A 193 -7.28 20.93 0.64
CA ALA A 193 -6.60 20.88 1.93
C ALA A 193 -6.13 22.28 2.38
N VAL A 194 -6.39 22.62 3.65
CA VAL A 194 -5.82 23.81 4.29
C VAL A 194 -4.70 23.36 5.22
N MET A 195 -3.47 23.58 4.77
CA MET A 195 -2.25 23.20 5.51
C MET A 195 -1.65 24.37 6.29
N GLN A 196 -0.95 24.03 7.37
CA GLN A 196 -0.10 24.98 8.10
C GLN A 196 1.15 25.29 7.24
N PRO A 197 1.35 26.54 6.78
CA PRO A 197 2.36 26.84 5.76
C PRO A 197 3.82 26.59 6.19
N ASP A 198 4.17 26.88 7.45
CA ASP A 198 5.52 26.68 7.97
C ASP A 198 5.87 25.19 8.10
N LEU A 199 4.95 24.39 8.63
CA LEU A 199 5.10 22.95 8.73
C LEU A 199 5.18 22.32 7.36
N GLN A 200 4.36 22.78 6.39
CA GLN A 200 4.45 22.29 5.03
C GLN A 200 5.82 22.60 4.41
N ARG A 201 6.32 23.83 4.57
CA ARG A 201 7.63 24.23 4.05
C ARG A 201 8.76 23.39 4.64
N VAL A 202 8.77 23.21 5.96
CA VAL A 202 9.82 22.43 6.64
C VAL A 202 9.71 20.95 6.26
N GLN A 203 8.50 20.39 6.21
CA GLN A 203 8.26 19.00 5.77
C GLN A 203 8.83 18.76 4.37
N THR A 204 8.52 19.64 3.41
CA THR A 204 9.02 19.53 2.03
C THR A 204 10.54 19.51 1.98
N ILE A 205 11.22 20.43 2.67
CA ILE A 205 12.69 20.51 2.65
C ILE A 205 13.32 19.28 3.31
N VAL A 206 12.78 18.84 4.45
CA VAL A 206 13.29 17.66 5.17
C VAL A 206 13.11 16.40 4.33
N THR A 207 11.93 16.16 3.77
CA THR A 207 11.66 14.98 2.94
C THR A 207 12.49 14.99 1.65
N ALA A 208 12.67 16.15 1.01
CA ALA A 208 13.53 16.27 -0.18
C ALA A 208 15.01 15.95 0.11
N ALA A 209 15.45 16.14 1.36
CA ALA A 209 16.78 15.76 1.82
C ALA A 209 16.87 14.30 2.33
N GLY A 210 15.81 13.49 2.16
CA GLY A 210 15.74 12.11 2.64
C GLY A 210 15.47 11.98 4.14
N GLY A 211 15.10 13.07 4.82
CA GLY A 211 14.77 13.09 6.23
C GLY A 211 13.29 12.78 6.52
N SER A 212 13.01 12.48 7.78
CA SER A 212 11.65 12.30 8.30
C SER A 212 11.33 13.36 9.35
N LEU A 213 10.12 13.91 9.28
CA LEU A 213 9.61 14.90 10.23
C LEU A 213 8.28 14.40 10.79
N PRO A 214 8.30 13.66 11.92
CA PRO A 214 7.08 13.12 12.52
C PRO A 214 6.26 14.25 13.18
N VAL A 215 5.14 14.62 12.57
CA VAL A 215 4.24 15.66 13.08
C VAL A 215 2.81 15.13 13.11
N ALA A 216 2.13 15.34 14.24
CA ALA A 216 0.72 15.00 14.36
C ALA A 216 -0.12 15.74 13.32
N MET A 217 -1.02 15.02 12.64
CA MET A 217 -1.78 15.52 11.50
C MET A 217 -2.65 16.73 11.86
N HIS A 218 -3.20 16.79 13.08
CA HIS A 218 -3.98 17.95 13.54
C HIS A 218 -3.15 19.25 13.64
N LYS A 219 -1.81 19.17 13.66
CA LYS A 219 -0.92 20.34 13.55
C LYS A 219 -0.67 20.74 12.10
N ARG A 220 -0.68 19.76 11.17
CA ARG A 220 -0.43 19.96 9.73
C ARG A 220 -1.65 20.49 9.00
N SER A 221 -2.83 19.94 9.32
CA SER A 221 -4.08 20.24 8.63
C SER A 221 -5.28 20.21 9.57
N ALA A 222 -6.10 21.27 9.48
CA ALA A 222 -7.34 21.40 10.24
C ALA A 222 -8.42 20.43 9.76
N SER A 223 -8.42 20.02 8.49
CA SER A 223 -9.32 18.98 7.97
C SER A 223 -8.75 17.57 8.15
N GLY A 224 -7.42 17.45 8.21
CA GLY A 224 -6.72 16.17 8.20
C GLY A 224 -6.29 15.72 6.82
N ALA A 225 -6.63 16.47 5.76
CA ALA A 225 -6.14 16.28 4.39
C ALA A 225 -4.98 17.24 4.08
N THR A 226 -4.05 16.84 3.21
CA THR A 226 -2.89 17.64 2.77
C THR A 226 -2.80 17.82 1.25
N GLY A 227 -3.58 17.08 0.45
CA GLY A 227 -3.70 17.27 -1.00
C GLY A 227 -5.04 17.90 -1.42
N ASP A 228 -5.11 18.42 -2.64
CA ASP A 228 -6.38 18.88 -3.22
C ASP A 228 -7.12 17.72 -3.92
N ALA A 229 -8.26 17.32 -3.36
CA ALA A 229 -9.09 16.25 -3.91
C ALA A 229 -10.29 16.75 -4.74
N SER A 230 -10.45 18.06 -4.93
CA SER A 230 -11.66 18.67 -5.53
C SER A 230 -11.94 18.26 -6.98
N LYS A 231 -10.91 17.79 -7.70
CA LYS A 231 -11.00 17.36 -9.11
C LYS A 231 -11.00 15.85 -9.30
N ALA A 232 -10.93 15.08 -8.22
CA ALA A 232 -10.83 13.62 -8.29
C ALA A 232 -12.09 12.99 -8.91
N SER A 233 -11.89 12.04 -9.83
CA SER A 233 -12.97 11.26 -10.45
C SER A 233 -12.66 9.76 -10.45
N ALA A 234 -13.68 8.93 -10.62
CA ALA A 234 -13.52 7.47 -10.69
C ALA A 234 -12.75 7.04 -11.96
N GLU A 235 -12.90 7.78 -13.06
CA GLU A 235 -12.18 7.54 -14.31
C GLU A 235 -10.69 7.80 -14.14
N GLN A 236 -10.33 8.94 -13.52
CA GLN A 236 -8.93 9.23 -13.15
C GLN A 236 -8.39 8.17 -12.20
N GLY A 237 -9.17 7.73 -11.22
CA GLY A 237 -8.78 6.68 -10.29
C GLY A 237 -8.46 5.36 -10.97
N SER A 238 -9.28 4.97 -11.95
CA SER A 238 -9.06 3.76 -12.73
C SER A 238 -7.76 3.83 -13.54
N GLU A 239 -7.48 4.99 -14.13
CA GLU A 239 -6.23 5.24 -14.86
C GLU A 239 -5.00 5.22 -13.93
N ILE A 240 -5.08 5.93 -12.79
CA ILE A 240 -4.02 6.01 -11.78
C ILE A 240 -3.69 4.62 -11.22
N ILE A 241 -4.70 3.84 -10.82
CA ILE A 241 -4.51 2.47 -10.32
C ILE A 241 -3.89 1.59 -11.41
N GLY A 242 -4.36 1.69 -12.66
CA GLY A 242 -3.83 0.92 -13.78
C GLY A 242 -2.34 1.19 -14.04
N GLN A 243 -1.91 2.45 -14.00
CA GLN A 243 -0.50 2.83 -14.13
C GLN A 243 0.33 2.32 -12.94
N ALA A 244 -0.15 2.50 -11.71
CA ALA A 244 0.54 2.03 -10.50
C ALA A 244 0.68 0.50 -10.46
N VAL A 245 -0.35 -0.25 -10.86
CA VAL A 245 -0.34 -1.71 -11.00
C VAL A 245 0.64 -2.14 -12.09
N SER A 246 0.71 -1.42 -13.21
CA SER A 246 1.65 -1.72 -14.29
C SER A 246 3.10 -1.57 -13.82
N ALA A 247 3.41 -0.48 -13.10
CA ALA A 247 4.72 -0.27 -12.50
C ALA A 247 5.07 -1.34 -11.45
N LEU A 248 4.13 -1.68 -10.57
CA LEU A 248 4.31 -2.74 -9.57
C LEU A 248 4.55 -4.11 -10.22
N THR A 249 3.82 -4.41 -11.29
CA THR A 249 3.95 -5.66 -12.06
C THR A 249 5.33 -5.78 -12.68
N ALA A 250 5.84 -4.70 -13.30
CA ALA A 250 7.18 -4.67 -13.86
C ALA A 250 8.25 -4.92 -12.79
N ILE A 251 8.13 -4.29 -11.61
CA ILE A 251 9.05 -4.54 -10.48
C ILE A 251 9.01 -6.02 -10.06
N CYS A 252 7.82 -6.60 -9.94
CA CYS A 252 7.69 -8.01 -9.55
C CYS A 252 8.29 -8.95 -10.60
N GLN A 253 8.16 -8.65 -11.90
CA GLN A 253 8.78 -9.43 -12.98
C GLN A 253 10.31 -9.44 -12.86
N GLU A 254 10.93 -8.27 -12.67
CA GLU A 254 12.39 -8.18 -12.47
C GLU A 254 12.85 -9.00 -11.24
N LEU A 255 12.10 -8.95 -10.15
CA LEU A 255 12.40 -9.70 -8.93
C LEU A 255 12.18 -11.22 -9.06
N LEU A 256 11.29 -11.66 -9.95
CA LEU A 256 11.08 -13.07 -10.26
C LEU A 256 12.26 -13.64 -11.07
N GLU A 257 12.80 -12.86 -12.00
CA GLU A 257 13.96 -13.24 -12.82
C GLU A 257 15.30 -13.16 -12.05
N LEU A 258 15.33 -12.47 -10.90
CA LEU A 258 16.53 -12.37 -10.07
C LEU A 258 16.94 -13.75 -9.51
N ASP A 259 18.19 -14.14 -9.81
CA ASP A 259 18.81 -15.33 -9.26
C ASP A 259 19.07 -15.16 -7.76
N LEU A 260 18.41 -15.98 -6.95
CA LEU A 260 18.53 -15.96 -5.51
C LEU A 260 19.93 -16.38 -5.02
N ALA A 261 20.75 -17.02 -5.84
CA ALA A 261 22.14 -17.35 -5.49
C ALA A 261 23.03 -16.10 -5.34
N LEU A 262 22.58 -14.94 -5.82
CA LEU A 262 23.27 -13.66 -5.69
C LEU A 262 23.01 -12.94 -4.34
N LEU A 263 22.07 -13.43 -3.52
CA LEU A 263 21.54 -12.74 -2.33
C LEU A 263 21.85 -13.49 -1.04
#